data_AF-A0A8S3WCG7-F1
#
_entry.id   AF-A0A8S3WCG7-F1
#
_cell.length_a   1.000
_cell.length_b   1.000
_cell.length_c   1.000
_cell.angle_alpha   90.00
_cell.angle_beta   90.00
_cell.angle_gamma   90.00
#
_symmetry.space_group_name_H-M   'P 1'
#
loop_
_entity.id
_entity.type
_entity.pdbx_description
1 polymer ?
#
loop_
_entity_poly.entity_id
_entity_poly.type
_entity_poly.pdbx_seq_one_letter_code
_entity_poly.pdbx_strand_id
1 'polypeptide(L)'
;MLSIRYFSRSLKKIISTFLGLVEIEDGTAVSIVNGIKGLLAEIKINLKKLIGIGTDNASVMTGTNSGVHALLKNATGNDNLVLVRCVCHSLQLAMSHASAETLPRNVEFLIRETYNWFSHSSNRRLFYKNMFQTINGGSVPLTIPQMCNTRWISIEPAVCRILDQWIELKTLFEIARRDEHCYTAEILYNMYNDPQNHLYLLYIRPILQEVQVVNKLFESNDVDPTRLYNDLIGLVESIGRRILNPTARVDILTEDIESYLDPKPYMGYAFETKLLEYNLQPNAANYLRQRCNNFTLKLVTELRSRLPVNFKILQKISMFSVQETLKVVKPSIVEIAQEFRVNAPMIEKLVSQWRNIVHIKWESLTSTVKFWNEVMQYKDAADNNPFAELCEFAMSLISLPHSNADVERVFSQMSLVKTKLRNRLAVRTLNAILYVRFGLKRAGKCCYSYTVPDNVLRSIGTKEYYDSGSQPSTSADVDEDEDLNILFP
;
A
#
# COMPACT_ATOMS: atom_id res chain seq x y z
N MET A 1 -3.64 -16.93 -3.72
CA MET A 1 -4.89 -16.15 -3.47
C MET A 1 -4.97 -15.05 -4.50
N LEU A 2 -6.14 -14.83 -5.11
CA LEU A 2 -6.34 -13.88 -6.18
C LEU A 2 -7.48 -12.93 -5.83
N SER A 3 -7.28 -11.65 -6.17
CA SER A 3 -8.30 -10.61 -6.13
C SER A 3 -8.33 -9.94 -7.51
N ILE A 4 -9.50 -9.48 -7.93
CA ILE A 4 -9.70 -8.79 -9.19
C ILE A 4 -10.08 -7.34 -8.91
N ARG A 5 -9.57 -6.43 -9.74
CA ARG A 5 -9.94 -5.01 -9.75
C ARG A 5 -10.41 -4.64 -11.14
N TYR A 6 -11.59 -4.05 -11.24
CA TYR A 6 -12.21 -3.68 -12.51
C TYR A 6 -13.20 -2.54 -12.29
N PHE A 7 -13.55 -1.84 -13.37
CA PHE A 7 -14.64 -0.88 -13.34
C PHE A 7 -15.96 -1.57 -13.69
N SER A 8 -16.99 -1.36 -12.86
CA SER A 8 -18.35 -1.87 -13.09
C SER A 8 -19.24 -0.74 -13.59
N ARG A 9 -19.80 -0.90 -14.79
CA ARG A 9 -20.76 0.06 -15.37
C ARG A 9 -22.07 0.01 -14.62
N SER A 10 -22.52 -1.20 -14.23
CA SER A 10 -23.76 -1.38 -13.47
C SER A 10 -23.72 -0.66 -12.12
N LEU A 11 -22.62 -0.84 -11.36
CA LEU A 11 -22.44 -0.20 -10.05
C LEU A 11 -21.80 1.18 -10.11
N LYS A 12 -21.40 1.64 -11.30
CA LYS A 12 -20.73 2.93 -11.56
C LYS A 12 -19.56 3.17 -10.61
N LYS A 13 -18.75 2.15 -10.37
CA LYS A 13 -17.61 2.24 -9.44
C LYS A 13 -16.51 1.24 -9.79
N ILE A 14 -15.31 1.56 -9.34
CA ILE A 14 -14.20 0.59 -9.36
C ILE A 14 -14.43 -0.40 -8.23
N ILE A 15 -14.43 -1.68 -8.57
CA ILE A 15 -14.63 -2.79 -7.66
C ILE A 15 -13.31 -3.52 -7.52
N SER A 16 -12.84 -3.64 -6.27
CA SER A 16 -11.84 -4.63 -5.88
C SER A 16 -12.54 -5.73 -5.07
N THR A 17 -12.45 -6.98 -5.54
CA THR A 17 -13.10 -8.11 -4.87
C THR A 17 -12.25 -9.38 -4.90
N PHE A 18 -12.54 -10.29 -3.97
CA PHE A 18 -11.96 -11.63 -3.95
C PHE A 18 -12.34 -12.40 -5.20
N LEU A 19 -11.35 -13.00 -5.88
CA LEU A 19 -11.55 -13.81 -7.09
C LEU A 19 -11.48 -15.31 -6.78
N GLY A 20 -10.56 -15.72 -5.91
CA GLY A 20 -10.44 -17.12 -5.51
C GLY A 20 -9.16 -17.46 -4.76
N LEU A 21 -9.21 -18.54 -3.99
CA LEU A 21 -8.06 -19.20 -3.40
C LEU A 21 -7.81 -20.49 -4.18
N VAL A 22 -6.62 -20.59 -4.78
CA VAL A 22 -6.20 -21.75 -5.55
C VAL A 22 -5.09 -22.45 -4.77
N GLU A 23 -5.23 -23.76 -4.62
CA GLU A 23 -4.17 -24.62 -4.10
C GLU A 23 -3.18 -24.91 -5.24
N ILE A 24 -1.89 -24.73 -4.96
CA ILE A 24 -0.82 -24.90 -5.94
C ILE A 24 0.13 -25.97 -5.43
N GLU A 25 0.71 -26.76 -6.34
CA GLU A 25 1.60 -27.87 -6.00
C GLU A 25 2.93 -27.38 -5.39
N ASP A 26 3.45 -26.28 -5.94
CA ASP A 26 4.66 -25.63 -5.45
C ASP A 26 4.60 -24.10 -5.61
N GLY A 27 5.60 -23.43 -5.04
CA GLY A 27 5.75 -21.97 -5.09
C GLY A 27 6.49 -21.46 -6.34
N THR A 28 6.55 -22.21 -7.44
CA THR A 28 7.22 -21.75 -8.66
C THR A 28 6.32 -20.83 -9.48
N ALA A 29 6.94 -19.98 -10.32
CA ALA A 29 6.20 -19.06 -11.17
C ALA A 29 5.26 -19.80 -12.15
N VAL A 30 5.67 -20.98 -12.63
CA VAL A 30 4.86 -21.80 -13.54
C VAL A 30 3.59 -22.30 -12.84
N SER A 31 3.73 -22.86 -11.63
CA SER A 31 2.59 -23.34 -10.84
C SER A 31 1.60 -22.23 -10.51
N ILE A 32 2.11 -21.04 -10.18
CA ILE A 32 1.26 -19.87 -9.92
C ILE A 32 0.49 -19.45 -11.18
N VAL A 33 1.16 -19.38 -12.34
CA VAL A 33 0.52 -19.03 -13.63
C VAL A 33 -0.53 -20.06 -14.02
N ASN A 34 -0.25 -21.35 -13.84
CA ASN A 34 -1.21 -22.41 -14.11
C ASN A 34 -2.43 -22.30 -13.18
N GLY A 35 -2.22 -22.01 -11.90
CA GLY A 35 -3.32 -21.74 -10.96
C GLY A 35 -4.17 -20.53 -11.37
N ILE A 36 -3.54 -19.44 -11.83
CA ILE A 36 -4.25 -18.26 -12.35
C ILE A 36 -5.08 -18.64 -13.59
N LYS A 37 -4.47 -19.31 -14.57
CA LYS A 37 -5.15 -19.74 -15.80
C LYS A 37 -6.32 -20.67 -15.51
N GLY A 38 -6.13 -21.64 -14.63
CA GLY A 38 -7.16 -22.59 -14.22
C GLY A 38 -8.36 -21.89 -13.59
N LEU A 39 -8.12 -20.99 -12.63
CA LEU A 39 -9.20 -20.23 -12.00
C LEU A 39 -9.94 -19.35 -13.02
N LEU A 40 -9.21 -18.61 -13.86
CA LEU A 40 -9.82 -17.72 -14.86
C LEU A 40 -10.67 -18.51 -15.87
N ALA A 41 -10.21 -19.69 -16.27
CA ALA A 41 -10.97 -20.57 -17.15
C ALA A 41 -12.26 -21.10 -16.49
N GLU A 42 -12.19 -21.50 -15.20
CA GLU A 42 -13.35 -21.96 -14.42
C GLU A 42 -14.45 -20.89 -14.35
N ILE A 43 -14.05 -19.63 -14.11
CA ILE A 43 -14.98 -18.49 -14.02
C ILE A 43 -15.23 -17.80 -15.37
N LYS A 44 -14.74 -18.38 -16.48
CA LYS A 44 -14.92 -17.90 -17.87
C LYS A 44 -14.43 -16.47 -18.13
N ILE A 45 -13.41 -16.01 -17.41
CA ILE A 45 -12.77 -14.72 -17.68
C ILE A 45 -11.64 -14.90 -18.69
N ASN A 46 -11.69 -14.14 -19.78
CA ASN A 46 -10.65 -14.18 -20.81
C ASN A 46 -9.34 -13.57 -20.29
N LEU A 47 -8.28 -14.39 -20.21
CA LEU A 47 -6.95 -13.98 -19.80
C LEU A 47 -6.39 -12.79 -20.61
N LYS A 48 -6.74 -12.66 -21.89
CA LYS A 48 -6.26 -11.56 -22.74
C LYS A 48 -6.71 -10.18 -22.28
N LYS A 49 -7.76 -10.09 -21.46
CA LYS A 49 -8.25 -8.82 -20.87
C LYS A 49 -7.42 -8.36 -19.67
N LEU A 50 -6.38 -9.10 -19.30
CA LEU A 50 -5.49 -8.72 -18.22
C LEU A 50 -4.56 -7.58 -18.68
N ILE A 51 -4.85 -6.37 -18.20
CA ILE A 51 -4.06 -5.16 -18.49
C ILE A 51 -2.93 -4.91 -17.47
N GLY A 52 -3.04 -5.48 -16.26
CA GLY A 52 -2.03 -5.35 -15.23
C GLY A 52 -2.17 -6.35 -14.09
N ILE A 53 -1.09 -6.52 -13.33
CA ILE A 53 -1.00 -7.39 -12.16
C ILE A 53 -0.33 -6.67 -11.00
N GLY A 54 -0.98 -6.69 -9.84
CA GLY A 54 -0.43 -6.25 -8.56
C GLY A 54 0.16 -7.44 -7.81
N THR A 55 1.41 -7.35 -7.37
CA THR A 55 2.09 -8.45 -6.68
C THR A 55 3.08 -7.97 -5.62
N ASP A 56 3.44 -8.87 -4.70
CA ASP A 56 4.57 -8.64 -3.81
C ASP A 56 5.88 -8.59 -4.62
N ASN A 57 6.96 -8.18 -3.95
CA ASN A 57 8.23 -7.96 -4.63
C ASN A 57 9.09 -9.23 -4.72
N ALA A 58 8.51 -10.42 -4.49
CA ALA A 58 9.25 -11.66 -4.53
C ALA A 58 9.80 -11.93 -5.94
N SER A 59 11.01 -12.49 -6.01
CA SER A 59 11.68 -12.80 -7.28
C SER A 59 10.86 -13.73 -8.17
N VAL A 60 10.12 -14.67 -7.57
CA VAL A 60 9.19 -15.56 -8.28
C VAL A 60 8.08 -14.78 -9.00
N MET A 61 7.63 -13.66 -8.43
CA MET A 61 6.55 -12.87 -9.00
C MET A 61 7.05 -11.85 -10.03
N THR A 62 8.17 -11.17 -9.72
CA THR A 62 8.68 -10.02 -10.47
C THR A 62 9.91 -10.32 -11.31
N GLY A 63 10.34 -11.59 -11.39
CA GLY A 63 11.51 -12.00 -12.18
C GLY A 63 11.35 -11.65 -13.66
N THR A 64 12.42 -11.14 -14.28
CA THR A 64 12.40 -10.56 -15.63
C THR A 64 12.11 -11.59 -16.73
N ASN A 65 12.67 -12.80 -16.61
CA ASN A 65 12.60 -13.82 -17.67
C ASN A 65 11.68 -14.99 -17.30
N SER A 66 11.60 -15.33 -16.02
CA SER A 66 10.91 -16.53 -15.52
C SER A 66 9.95 -16.24 -14.37
N GLY A 67 9.69 -14.96 -14.06
CA GLY A 67 8.71 -14.58 -13.05
C GLY A 67 7.27 -14.72 -13.55
N VAL A 68 6.32 -14.74 -12.63
CA VAL A 68 4.88 -14.81 -12.94
C VAL A 68 4.46 -13.71 -13.91
N HIS A 69 4.93 -12.48 -13.72
CA HIS A 69 4.65 -11.38 -14.65
C HIS A 69 5.14 -11.67 -16.08
N ALA A 70 6.37 -12.12 -16.24
CA ALA A 70 6.94 -12.44 -17.56
C ALA A 70 6.20 -13.60 -18.25
N LEU A 71 5.83 -14.62 -17.49
CA LEU A 71 5.06 -15.76 -18.01
C LEU A 71 3.62 -15.37 -18.37
N LEU A 72 2.96 -14.51 -17.59
CA LEU A 72 1.64 -13.99 -17.92
C LEU A 72 1.69 -13.09 -19.14
N LYS A 73 2.70 -12.23 -19.24
CA LYS A 73 2.97 -11.38 -20.41
C LYS A 73 3.03 -12.19 -21.71
N ASN A 74 3.77 -13.30 -21.69
CA ASN A 74 3.84 -14.23 -22.82
C ASN A 74 2.51 -14.93 -23.09
N ALA A 75 1.80 -15.35 -22.03
CA ALA A 75 0.54 -16.08 -22.17
C ALA A 75 -0.63 -15.20 -22.66
N THR A 76 -0.63 -13.91 -22.33
CA THR A 76 -1.64 -12.94 -22.79
C THR A 76 -1.34 -12.42 -24.19
N GLY A 77 -0.06 -12.45 -24.61
CA GLY A 77 0.42 -11.74 -25.80
C GLY A 77 0.45 -10.22 -25.61
N ASN A 78 0.30 -9.74 -24.37
CA ASN A 78 0.31 -8.33 -24.01
C ASN A 78 1.71 -7.95 -23.52
N ASP A 79 2.56 -7.44 -24.41
CA ASP A 79 3.92 -7.02 -24.03
C ASP A 79 3.96 -5.82 -23.08
N ASN A 80 2.83 -5.15 -22.86
CA ASN A 80 2.70 -4.00 -22.00
C ASN A 80 1.86 -4.30 -20.75
N LEU A 81 1.73 -5.58 -20.39
CA LEU A 81 1.13 -6.00 -19.13
C LEU A 81 1.77 -5.24 -17.97
N VAL A 82 1.00 -4.38 -17.31
CA VAL A 82 1.52 -3.48 -16.27
C VAL A 82 1.83 -4.28 -15.00
N LEU A 83 3.09 -4.24 -14.56
CA LEU A 83 3.49 -4.81 -13.27
C LEU A 83 3.41 -3.74 -12.18
N VAL A 84 2.56 -3.94 -11.19
CA VAL A 84 2.52 -3.07 -10.01
C VAL A 84 3.10 -3.83 -8.83
N ARG A 85 4.33 -3.44 -8.49
CA ARG A 85 5.04 -3.92 -7.31
C ARG A 85 4.43 -3.29 -6.07
N CYS A 86 4.42 -4.02 -4.95
CA CYS A 86 3.82 -3.55 -3.72
C CYS A 86 4.61 -2.36 -3.15
N VAL A 87 4.07 -1.15 -3.28
CA VAL A 87 4.67 0.08 -2.74
C VAL A 87 4.86 -0.01 -1.22
N CYS A 88 3.86 -0.49 -0.49
CA CYS A 88 3.95 -0.67 0.97
C CYS A 88 5.14 -1.56 1.35
N HIS A 89 5.32 -2.68 0.64
CA HIS A 89 6.46 -3.57 0.85
C HIS A 89 7.79 -2.93 0.40
N SER A 90 7.79 -2.14 -0.67
CA SER A 90 8.96 -1.38 -1.12
C SER A 90 9.41 -0.35 -0.09
N LEU A 91 8.50 0.47 0.45
CA LEU A 91 8.77 1.44 1.51
C LEU A 91 9.32 0.73 2.75
N GLN A 92 8.69 -0.38 3.11
CA GLN A 92 9.06 -1.22 4.22
C GLN A 92 10.50 -1.74 4.11
N LEU A 93 10.84 -2.33 2.96
CA LEU A 93 12.20 -2.79 2.69
C LEU A 93 13.20 -1.63 2.68
N ALA A 94 12.89 -0.51 2.01
CA ALA A 94 13.81 0.62 1.91
C ALA A 94 14.20 1.16 3.29
N MET A 95 13.21 1.34 4.19
CA MET A 95 13.45 1.74 5.57
C MET A 95 14.28 0.72 6.36
N SER A 96 13.98 -0.57 6.20
CA SER A 96 14.70 -1.64 6.89
C SER A 96 16.17 -1.71 6.46
N HIS A 97 16.44 -1.62 5.16
CA HIS A 97 17.80 -1.65 4.61
C HIS A 97 18.59 -0.40 5.02
N ALA A 98 18.00 0.79 4.88
CA ALA A 98 18.64 2.03 5.29
C ALA A 98 19.00 2.02 6.78
N SER A 99 18.08 1.59 7.64
CA SER A 99 18.32 1.48 9.08
C SER A 99 19.44 0.49 9.41
N ALA A 100 19.38 -0.72 8.85
CA ALA A 100 20.34 -1.79 9.16
C ALA A 100 21.79 -1.44 8.78
N GLU A 101 21.97 -0.63 7.73
CA GLU A 101 23.29 -0.26 7.22
C GLU A 101 23.89 0.96 7.92
N THR A 102 23.06 1.89 8.41
CA THR A 102 23.52 3.23 8.82
C THR A 102 23.27 3.55 10.29
N LEU A 103 22.18 3.04 10.87
CA LEU A 103 21.84 3.29 12.28
C LEU A 103 22.46 2.21 13.18
N PRO A 104 22.85 2.57 14.41
CA PRO A 104 23.42 1.58 15.30
C PRO A 104 22.33 0.66 15.88
N ARG A 105 22.63 -0.65 15.95
CA ARG A 105 21.68 -1.73 16.31
C ARG A 105 21.04 -1.55 17.69
N ASN A 106 21.71 -0.81 18.57
CA ASN A 106 21.21 -0.51 19.91
C ASN A 106 19.94 0.37 19.86
N VAL A 107 19.74 1.21 18.84
CA VAL A 107 18.51 2.00 18.71
C VAL A 107 17.30 1.09 18.48
N GLU A 108 17.42 0.08 17.63
CA GLU A 108 16.35 -0.91 17.43
C GLU A 108 16.11 -1.74 18.69
N PHE A 109 17.18 -2.15 19.36
CA PHE A 109 17.11 -2.87 20.63
C PHE A 109 16.35 -2.05 21.69
N LEU A 110 16.63 -0.74 21.80
CA LEU A 110 15.95 0.16 22.74
C LEU A 110 14.44 0.12 22.52
N ILE A 111 13.99 0.30 21.27
CA ILE A 111 12.56 0.33 20.95
C ILE A 111 11.91 -1.01 21.28
N ARG A 112 12.55 -2.12 20.89
CA ARG A 112 12.02 -3.47 21.11
C ARG A 112 11.94 -3.84 22.59
N GLU A 113 13.02 -3.63 23.34
CA GLU A 113 13.06 -4.01 24.74
C GLU A 113 12.20 -3.11 25.63
N THR A 114 12.01 -1.85 25.23
CA THR A 114 11.02 -0.99 25.89
C THR A 114 9.61 -1.57 25.76
N TYR A 115 9.23 -2.09 24.58
CA TYR A 115 7.94 -2.80 24.44
C TYR A 115 7.90 -4.08 25.29
N ASN A 116 8.95 -4.92 25.21
CA ASN A 116 9.02 -6.21 25.92
C ASN A 116 8.92 -6.05 27.44
N TRP A 117 9.39 -4.92 27.98
CA TRP A 117 9.26 -4.59 29.40
C TRP A 117 7.80 -4.63 29.87
N PHE A 118 6.87 -4.17 29.03
CA PHE A 118 5.45 -4.09 29.33
C PHE A 118 4.63 -5.30 28.88
N SER A 119 5.04 -5.99 27.80
CA SER A 119 4.24 -7.02 27.14
C SER A 119 3.88 -8.20 28.05
N HIS A 120 4.77 -8.55 28.98
CA HIS A 120 4.64 -9.76 29.80
C HIS A 120 4.19 -9.49 31.26
N SER A 121 3.99 -8.24 31.67
CA SER A 121 3.67 -7.91 33.06
C SER A 121 2.54 -6.90 33.19
N SER A 122 1.40 -7.33 33.73
CA SER A 122 0.32 -6.43 34.17
C SER A 122 0.79 -5.49 35.29
N ASN A 123 1.62 -5.98 36.21
CA ASN A 123 2.13 -5.20 37.34
C ASN A 123 3.03 -4.05 36.86
N ARG A 124 3.96 -4.30 35.93
CA ARG A 124 4.81 -3.23 35.35
C ARG A 124 3.99 -2.19 34.58
N ARG A 125 2.94 -2.62 33.87
CA ARG A 125 2.01 -1.71 33.20
C ARG A 125 1.24 -0.84 34.19
N LEU A 126 0.74 -1.42 35.29
CA LEU A 126 0.03 -0.69 36.34
C LEU A 126 0.96 0.29 37.07
N PHE A 127 2.16 -0.15 37.43
CA PHE A 127 3.18 0.69 38.05
C PHE A 127 3.50 1.91 37.17
N TYR A 128 3.81 1.68 35.90
CA TYR A 128 4.10 2.77 34.96
C TYR A 128 2.91 3.71 34.79
N LYS A 129 1.68 3.18 34.72
CA LYS A 129 0.47 4.02 34.66
C LYS A 129 0.35 4.95 35.86
N ASN A 130 0.53 4.43 37.08
CA ASN A 130 0.42 5.22 38.31
C ASN A 130 1.55 6.27 38.40
N MET A 131 2.78 5.88 38.05
CA MET A 131 3.93 6.77 38.00
C MET A 131 3.71 7.89 36.97
N PHE A 132 3.28 7.54 35.75
CA PHE A 132 2.98 8.48 34.68
C PHE A 132 1.87 9.47 35.08
N GLN A 133 0.79 8.98 35.70
CA GLN A 133 -0.29 9.84 36.21
C GLN A 133 0.21 10.82 37.27
N THR A 134 1.12 10.38 38.13
CA THR A 134 1.72 11.24 39.17
C THR A 134 2.59 12.35 38.55
N ILE A 135 3.39 12.02 37.53
CA ILE A 135 4.25 12.99 36.83
C ILE A 135 3.42 13.98 35.99
N ASN A 136 2.36 13.50 35.33
CA ASN A 136 1.62 14.24 34.30
C ASN A 136 0.20 14.66 34.73
N GLY A 137 0.00 14.94 36.02
CA GLY A 137 -1.24 15.55 36.54
C GLY A 137 -2.51 14.74 36.25
N GLY A 138 -2.45 13.42 36.31
CA GLY A 138 -3.58 12.51 36.08
C GLY A 138 -3.73 11.98 34.65
N SER A 139 -2.88 12.43 33.71
CA SER A 139 -2.87 11.93 32.32
C SER A 139 -2.52 10.44 32.24
N VAL A 140 -2.97 9.76 31.19
CA VAL A 140 -2.73 8.31 31.00
C VAL A 140 -1.65 8.09 29.93
N PRO A 141 -0.69 7.17 30.15
CA PRO A 141 0.35 6.90 29.16
C PRO A 141 -0.20 6.24 27.89
N LEU A 142 0.45 6.50 26.77
CA LEU A 142 0.18 5.81 25.51
C LEU A 142 0.85 4.44 25.51
N THR A 143 0.09 3.40 25.17
CA THR A 143 0.62 2.03 25.09
C THR A 143 1.65 1.92 23.99
N ILE A 144 2.86 1.43 24.25
CA ILE A 144 3.86 1.22 23.18
C ILE A 144 3.46 -0.03 22.38
N PRO A 145 3.32 0.04 21.04
CA PRO A 145 2.93 -1.11 20.23
C PRO A 145 4.14 -2.00 19.96
N GLN A 146 3.86 -3.27 19.70
CA GLN A 146 4.88 -4.23 19.31
C GLN A 146 5.47 -3.87 17.96
N MET A 147 6.80 -3.89 17.86
CA MET A 147 7.49 -3.86 16.58
C MET A 147 7.31 -5.19 15.85
N CYS A 148 7.05 -5.13 14.54
CA CYS A 148 7.07 -6.31 13.69
C CYS A 148 8.43 -6.41 12.98
N ASN A 149 9.17 -7.50 13.21
CA ASN A 149 10.48 -7.73 12.61
C ASN A 149 10.46 -7.68 11.07
N THR A 150 9.34 -8.08 10.44
CA THR A 150 9.16 -8.04 8.99
C THR A 150 8.50 -6.75 8.49
N ARG A 151 8.06 -5.86 9.39
CA ARG A 151 7.39 -4.59 9.06
C ARG A 151 7.97 -3.41 9.86
N TRP A 152 9.23 -3.05 9.64
CA TRP A 152 9.89 -1.81 10.09
C TRP A 152 9.04 -0.52 10.10
N ILE A 153 8.13 -0.27 9.16
CA ILE A 153 7.26 0.90 9.20
C ILE A 153 6.32 0.86 10.43
N SER A 154 6.05 -0.34 10.97
CA SER A 154 5.35 -0.50 12.26
C SER A 154 6.12 0.03 13.47
N ILE A 155 7.40 0.43 13.33
CA ILE A 155 8.12 1.07 14.43
C ILE A 155 7.66 2.52 14.66
N GLU A 156 7.10 3.20 13.65
CA GLU A 156 6.77 4.63 13.75
C GLU A 156 5.92 4.96 15.00
N PRO A 157 4.80 4.26 15.27
CA PRO A 157 4.01 4.55 16.46
C PRO A 157 4.76 4.25 17.76
N ALA A 158 5.70 3.29 17.76
CA ALA A 158 6.52 2.98 18.93
C ALA A 158 7.55 4.08 19.18
N VAL A 159 8.26 4.55 18.14
CA VAL A 159 9.21 5.65 18.23
C VAL A 159 8.54 6.94 18.72
N CYS A 160 7.39 7.30 18.14
CA CYS A 160 6.63 8.47 18.58
C CYS A 160 6.24 8.36 20.07
N ARG A 161 5.65 7.24 20.49
CA ARG A 161 5.23 7.04 21.89
C ARG A 161 6.40 6.96 22.87
N ILE A 162 7.56 6.47 22.44
CA ILE A 162 8.78 6.46 23.26
C ILE A 162 9.32 7.89 23.45
N LEU A 163 9.36 8.68 22.37
CA LEU A 163 9.83 10.07 22.43
C LEU A 163 8.88 10.96 23.23
N ASP A 164 7.56 10.79 23.04
CA ASP A 164 6.54 11.56 23.77
C ASP A 164 6.49 11.23 25.26
N GLN A 165 7.08 10.10 25.67
CA GLN A 165 7.14 9.63 27.06
C GLN A 165 8.60 9.44 27.53
N TRP A 166 9.56 10.14 26.92
CA TRP A 166 10.99 9.87 27.11
C TRP A 166 11.44 10.06 28.55
N ILE A 167 10.97 11.13 29.20
CA ILE A 167 11.35 11.48 30.58
C ILE A 167 10.75 10.47 31.56
N GLU A 168 9.51 10.06 31.35
CA GLU A 168 8.79 9.11 32.18
C GLU A 168 9.38 7.71 32.03
N LEU A 169 9.70 7.27 30.81
CA LEU A 169 10.36 5.99 30.58
C LEU A 169 11.77 5.98 31.20
N LYS A 170 12.53 7.07 31.08
CA LYS A 170 13.81 7.22 31.76
C LYS A 170 13.68 7.10 33.28
N THR A 171 12.67 7.76 33.86
CA THR A 171 12.36 7.71 35.31
C THR A 171 11.95 6.30 35.74
N LEU A 172 11.11 5.62 34.94
CA LEU A 172 10.71 4.23 35.18
C LEU A 172 11.93 3.33 35.32
N PHE A 173 12.86 3.38 34.36
CA PHE A 173 14.03 2.50 34.38
C PHE A 173 15.03 2.88 35.47
N GLU A 174 15.06 4.14 35.91
CA GLU A 174 15.83 4.55 37.09
C GLU A 174 15.32 3.90 38.38
N ILE A 175 14.01 3.81 38.55
CA ILE A 175 13.40 3.16 39.71
C ILE A 175 13.55 1.65 39.59
N ALA A 176 13.19 1.09 38.44
CA ALA A 176 13.20 -0.35 38.21
C ALA A 176 14.59 -0.99 38.37
N ARG A 177 15.68 -0.29 37.98
CA ARG A 177 17.05 -0.82 38.20
C ARG A 177 17.43 -0.91 39.67
N ARG A 178 16.84 -0.08 40.55
CA ARG A 178 17.09 -0.09 41.99
C ARG A 178 16.26 -1.16 42.69
N ASP A 179 15.00 -1.31 42.28
CA ASP A 179 14.01 -2.08 43.03
C ASP A 179 13.85 -3.53 42.53
N GLU A 180 14.02 -3.80 41.22
CA GLU A 180 13.76 -5.14 40.65
C GLU A 180 15.01 -6.02 40.45
N HIS A 181 16.21 -5.55 40.83
CA HIS A 181 17.51 -6.20 40.53
C HIS A 181 17.58 -6.79 39.10
N CYS A 182 16.96 -6.10 38.14
CA CYS A 182 16.76 -6.59 36.79
C CYS A 182 17.80 -5.99 35.85
N TYR A 183 18.68 -6.84 35.29
CA TYR A 183 19.71 -6.40 34.35
C TYR A 183 19.13 -5.67 33.12
N THR A 184 17.95 -6.08 32.64
CA THR A 184 17.26 -5.39 31.54
C THR A 184 16.90 -3.95 31.90
N ALA A 185 16.47 -3.69 33.14
CA ALA A 185 16.17 -2.33 33.59
C ALA A 185 17.43 -1.45 33.64
N GLU A 186 18.56 -2.02 34.07
CA GLU A 186 19.85 -1.32 34.07
C GLU A 186 20.32 -0.99 32.66
N ILE A 187 20.24 -1.94 31.72
CA ILE A 187 20.54 -1.71 30.31
C ILE A 187 19.66 -0.57 29.76
N LEU A 188 18.34 -0.68 29.91
CA LEU A 188 17.41 0.31 29.39
C LEU A 188 17.67 1.69 30.02
N TYR A 189 17.90 1.77 31.33
CA TYR A 189 18.29 3.02 31.99
C TYR A 189 19.54 3.63 31.36
N ASN A 190 20.60 2.85 31.12
CA ASN A 190 21.82 3.34 30.48
C ASN A 190 21.55 3.83 29.06
N MET A 191 20.70 3.14 28.29
CA MET A 191 20.34 3.52 26.92
C MET A 191 19.51 4.82 26.86
N TYR A 192 18.57 5.02 27.80
CA TYR A 192 17.80 6.27 27.95
C TYR A 192 18.66 7.43 28.48
N ASN A 193 19.79 7.14 29.12
CA ASN A 193 20.76 8.15 29.55
C ASN A 193 21.78 8.53 28.47
N ASP A 194 21.96 7.70 27.45
CA ASP A 194 22.84 8.00 26.32
C ASP A 194 22.18 9.03 25.38
N PRO A 195 22.73 10.25 25.28
CA PRO A 195 22.20 11.30 24.41
C PRO A 195 22.08 10.91 22.95
N GLN A 196 22.96 10.04 22.45
CA GLN A 196 23.00 9.67 21.04
C GLN A 196 21.75 8.89 20.64
N ASN A 197 21.26 8.00 21.51
CA ASN A 197 20.04 7.23 21.25
C ASN A 197 18.82 8.14 21.12
N HIS A 198 18.73 9.15 21.99
CA HIS A 198 17.65 10.14 21.91
C HIS A 198 17.72 10.92 20.59
N LEU A 199 18.91 11.40 20.23
CA LEU A 199 19.13 12.18 19.00
C LEU A 199 18.82 11.36 17.73
N TYR A 200 19.21 10.08 17.67
CA TYR A 200 18.84 9.21 16.54
C TYR A 200 17.32 9.08 16.40
N LEU A 201 16.60 8.84 17.50
CA LEU A 201 15.15 8.73 17.49
C LEU A 201 14.47 10.04 17.05
N LEU A 202 14.96 11.19 17.54
CA LEU A 202 14.47 12.50 17.15
C LEU A 202 14.68 12.78 15.65
N TYR A 203 15.81 12.36 15.09
CA TYR A 203 16.09 12.50 13.66
C TYR A 203 15.16 11.64 12.80
N ILE A 204 14.97 10.37 13.15
CA ILE A 204 14.17 9.44 12.33
C ILE A 204 12.67 9.67 12.47
N ARG A 205 12.18 10.23 13.58
CA ARG A 205 10.74 10.46 13.84
C ARG A 205 10.02 11.13 12.66
N PRO A 206 10.43 12.30 12.16
CA PRO A 206 9.73 12.96 11.04
C PRO A 206 9.78 12.14 9.74
N ILE A 207 10.90 11.46 9.46
CA ILE A 207 11.04 10.60 8.27
C ILE A 207 10.07 9.42 8.36
N LEU A 208 10.02 8.75 9.50
CA LEU A 208 9.09 7.65 9.77
C LEU A 208 7.63 8.09 9.61
N GLN A 209 7.27 9.27 10.10
CA GLN A 209 5.92 9.82 9.98
C GLN A 209 5.53 10.06 8.52
N GLU A 210 6.41 10.69 7.72
CA GLU A 210 6.15 10.91 6.29
C GLU A 210 5.99 9.60 5.51
N VAL A 211 6.90 8.64 5.71
CA VAL A 211 6.82 7.32 5.08
C VAL A 211 5.52 6.62 5.47
N GLN A 212 5.11 6.72 6.74
CA GLN A 212 3.89 6.10 7.25
C GLN A 212 2.62 6.74 6.69
N VAL A 213 2.61 8.05 6.43
CA VAL A 213 1.48 8.71 5.74
C VAL A 213 1.29 8.09 4.36
N VAL A 214 2.34 8.03 3.55
CA VAL A 214 2.26 7.44 2.21
C VAL A 214 1.90 5.96 2.27
N ASN A 215 2.50 5.19 3.19
CA ASN A 215 2.15 3.77 3.36
C ASN A 215 0.65 3.58 3.62
N LYS A 216 0.04 4.39 4.51
CA LYS A 216 -1.41 4.35 4.79
C LYS A 216 -2.26 4.75 3.59
N LEU A 217 -1.80 5.69 2.74
CA LEU A 217 -2.50 6.05 1.51
C LEU A 217 -2.59 4.85 0.56
N PHE A 218 -1.50 4.11 0.37
CA PHE A 218 -1.49 2.90 -0.46
C PHE A 218 -2.25 1.72 0.16
N GLU A 219 -2.48 1.70 1.47
CA GLU A 219 -3.29 0.69 2.17
C GLU A 219 -4.81 0.98 2.15
N SER A 220 -5.19 2.23 1.91
CA SER A 220 -6.58 2.70 1.99
C SER A 220 -7.48 2.13 0.88
N ASN A 221 -8.79 2.10 1.15
CA ASN A 221 -9.81 1.60 0.22
C ASN A 221 -10.37 2.70 -0.70
N ASP A 222 -10.26 3.96 -0.27
CA ASP A 222 -10.92 5.10 -0.90
C ASP A 222 -9.89 6.20 -1.14
N VAL A 223 -9.04 5.97 -2.15
CA VAL A 223 -8.02 6.93 -2.57
C VAL A 223 -8.08 7.08 -4.08
N ASP A 224 -7.86 8.30 -4.54
CA ASP A 224 -7.75 8.62 -5.96
C ASP A 224 -6.43 8.03 -6.52
N PRO A 225 -6.49 6.99 -7.36
CA PRO A 225 -5.28 6.34 -7.87
C PRO A 225 -4.44 7.27 -8.75
N THR A 226 -5.01 8.35 -9.29
CA THR A 226 -4.28 9.33 -10.10
C THR A 226 -3.38 10.23 -9.25
N ARG A 227 -3.55 10.25 -7.92
CA ARG A 227 -2.77 11.10 -7.00
C ARG A 227 -1.70 10.34 -6.22
N LEU A 228 -1.93 9.04 -5.96
CA LEU A 228 -1.04 8.18 -5.16
C LEU A 228 0.43 8.23 -5.59
N TYR A 229 0.69 8.22 -6.89
CA TYR A 229 2.07 8.26 -7.40
C TYR A 229 2.75 9.61 -7.19
N ASN A 230 1.98 10.71 -7.21
CA ASN A 230 2.51 12.03 -6.87
C ASN A 230 2.86 12.12 -5.39
N ASP A 231 2.07 11.53 -4.50
CA ASP A 231 2.39 11.45 -3.06
C ASP A 231 3.67 10.63 -2.83
N LEU A 232 3.87 9.54 -3.58
CA LEU A 232 5.10 8.75 -3.51
C LEU A 232 6.33 9.52 -4.01
N ILE A 233 6.21 10.27 -5.12
CA ILE A 233 7.28 11.15 -5.62
C ILE A 233 7.58 12.24 -4.60
N GLY A 234 6.53 12.87 -4.06
CA GLY A 234 6.63 13.90 -3.03
C GLY A 234 7.38 13.40 -1.79
N LEU A 235 7.18 12.15 -1.39
CA LEU A 235 7.95 11.51 -0.32
C LEU A 235 9.44 11.39 -0.67
N VAL A 236 9.76 10.87 -1.85
CA VAL A 236 11.16 10.71 -2.28
C VAL A 236 11.86 12.06 -2.38
N GLU A 237 11.17 13.06 -2.95
CA GLU A 237 11.67 14.43 -3.01
C GLU A 237 11.85 15.06 -1.63
N SER A 238 10.85 14.95 -0.76
CA SER A 238 10.89 15.47 0.61
C SER A 238 12.08 14.89 1.39
N ILE A 239 12.26 13.56 1.33
CA ILE A 239 13.36 12.87 2.00
C ILE A 239 14.70 13.31 1.42
N GLY A 240 14.85 13.33 0.08
CA GLY A 240 16.10 13.71 -0.58
C GLY A 240 16.50 15.16 -0.31
N ARG A 241 15.56 16.10 -0.37
CA ARG A 241 15.83 17.53 -0.15
C ARG A 241 16.29 17.86 1.27
N ARG A 242 16.14 16.94 2.25
CA ARG A 242 16.68 17.12 3.61
C ARG A 242 18.21 17.16 3.67
N ILE A 243 18.88 16.54 2.70
CA ILE A 243 20.34 16.39 2.67
C ILE A 243 21.00 17.09 1.47
N LEU A 244 20.21 17.70 0.59
CA LEU A 244 20.70 18.41 -0.60
C LEU A 244 20.86 19.89 -0.33
N ASN A 245 21.79 20.50 -1.06
CA ASN A 245 21.93 21.95 -1.05
C ASN A 245 20.61 22.59 -1.52
N PRO A 246 20.04 23.59 -0.80
CA PRO A 246 18.78 24.23 -1.19
C PRO A 246 18.78 24.86 -2.59
N THR A 247 19.96 25.17 -3.13
CA THR A 247 20.13 25.73 -4.49
C THR A 247 20.33 24.67 -5.58
N ALA A 248 20.51 23.39 -5.21
CA ALA A 248 20.69 22.30 -6.15
C ALA A 248 19.42 22.10 -7.00
N ARG A 249 19.62 22.05 -8.32
CA ARG A 249 18.58 21.70 -9.29
C ARG A 249 18.92 20.33 -9.86
N VAL A 250 18.48 19.29 -9.16
CA VAL A 250 18.75 17.89 -9.50
C VAL A 250 17.42 17.11 -9.44
N ASP A 251 17.14 16.29 -10.44
CA ASP A 251 16.06 15.31 -10.36
C ASP A 251 16.48 14.13 -9.48
N ILE A 252 15.97 14.10 -8.24
CA ILE A 252 16.28 13.08 -7.23
C ILE A 252 15.96 11.67 -7.75
N LEU A 253 15.02 11.51 -8.68
CA LEU A 253 14.61 10.20 -9.17
C LEU A 253 15.64 9.64 -10.17
N THR A 254 16.21 10.48 -11.02
CA THR A 254 16.98 10.04 -12.20
C THR A 254 18.46 10.35 -12.13
N GLU A 255 18.86 11.43 -11.45
CA GLU A 255 20.23 11.93 -11.44
C GLU A 255 21.03 11.44 -10.22
N ASP A 256 22.36 11.62 -10.26
CA ASP A 256 23.21 11.41 -9.09
C ASP A 256 23.01 12.56 -8.09
N ILE A 257 22.63 12.21 -6.86
CA ILE A 257 22.36 13.17 -5.79
C ILE A 257 23.55 13.36 -4.85
N GLU A 258 24.53 12.46 -4.86
CA GLU A 258 25.68 12.51 -3.96
C GLU A 258 26.56 13.74 -4.22
N SER A 259 26.64 14.15 -5.49
CA SER A 259 27.36 15.33 -5.94
C SER A 259 26.76 16.67 -5.44
N TYR A 260 25.54 16.66 -4.90
CA TYR A 260 24.78 17.85 -4.51
C TYR A 260 24.46 17.92 -3.02
N LEU A 261 25.10 17.08 -2.20
CA LEU A 261 24.88 17.04 -0.76
C LEU A 261 25.26 18.36 -0.09
N ASP A 262 24.42 18.81 0.85
CA ASP A 262 24.74 19.91 1.73
C ASP A 262 25.88 19.46 2.67
N PRO A 263 26.99 20.22 2.81
CA PRO A 263 28.03 19.90 3.77
C PRO A 263 27.55 19.94 5.23
N LYS A 264 26.48 20.67 5.54
CA LYS A 264 25.93 20.78 6.90
C LYS A 264 24.39 20.89 6.86
N PRO A 265 23.69 19.79 6.53
CA PRO A 265 22.24 19.80 6.41
C PRO A 265 21.59 19.97 7.79
N TYR A 266 20.43 20.62 7.76
CA TYR A 266 19.59 20.84 8.94
C TYR A 266 18.88 19.55 9.37
N MET A 267 19.08 19.14 10.62
CA MET A 267 18.58 17.85 11.13
C MET A 267 17.17 17.91 11.76
N GLY A 268 16.58 19.10 11.84
CA GLY A 268 15.28 19.35 12.46
C GLY A 268 15.38 19.95 13.86
N TYR A 269 14.35 20.71 14.23
CA TYR A 269 14.37 21.57 15.42
C TYR A 269 14.66 20.80 16.71
N ALA A 270 13.89 19.73 16.97
CA ALA A 270 14.03 18.95 18.20
C ALA A 270 15.43 18.30 18.33
N PHE A 271 16.00 17.86 17.21
CA PHE A 271 17.36 17.32 17.17
C PHE A 271 18.39 18.41 17.51
N GLU A 272 18.32 19.56 16.84
CA GLU A 272 19.27 20.65 17.02
C GLU A 272 19.22 21.22 18.45
N THR A 273 18.02 21.43 18.99
CA THR A 273 17.82 21.87 20.36
C THR A 273 18.41 20.88 21.36
N LYS A 274 18.10 19.58 21.24
CA LYS A 274 18.63 18.57 22.16
C LYS A 274 20.13 18.37 22.02
N LEU A 275 20.68 18.50 20.82
CA LEU A 275 22.13 18.42 20.61
C LEU A 275 22.87 19.53 21.38
N LEU A 276 22.32 20.75 21.36
CA LEU A 276 22.85 21.88 22.14
C LEU A 276 22.72 21.64 23.65
N GLU A 277 21.56 21.16 24.12
CA GLU A 277 21.34 20.84 25.54
C GLU A 277 22.30 19.76 26.06
N TYR A 278 22.59 18.74 25.25
CA TYR A 278 23.48 17.64 25.64
C TYR A 278 24.96 18.01 25.61
N ASN A 279 25.33 19.10 24.93
CA ASN A 279 26.71 19.60 24.81
C ASN A 279 27.73 18.49 24.48
N LEU A 280 27.41 17.69 23.44
CA LEU A 280 28.27 16.58 23.01
C LEU A 280 29.62 17.07 22.50
N GLN A 281 30.64 16.23 22.65
CA GLN A 281 31.95 16.46 22.04
C GLN A 281 31.80 16.66 20.51
N PRO A 282 32.51 17.63 19.90
CA PRO A 282 32.34 17.95 18.47
C PRO A 282 32.50 16.74 17.53
N ASN A 283 33.44 15.84 17.82
CA ASN A 283 33.65 14.63 17.04
C ASN A 283 32.45 13.67 17.11
N ALA A 284 31.86 13.49 18.29
CA ALA A 284 30.68 12.65 18.47
C ALA A 284 29.45 13.27 17.78
N ALA A 285 29.27 14.58 17.88
CA ALA A 285 28.21 15.29 17.18
C ALA A 285 28.34 15.17 15.64
N ASN A 286 29.55 15.34 15.10
CA ASN A 286 29.82 15.18 13.67
C ASN A 286 29.57 13.75 13.18
N TYR A 287 30.05 12.75 13.93
CA TYR A 287 29.80 11.34 13.61
C TYR A 287 28.30 10.99 13.59
N LEU A 288 27.56 11.52 14.57
CA LEU A 288 26.12 11.31 14.67
C LEU A 288 25.38 11.94 13.48
N ARG A 289 25.72 13.18 13.11
CA ARG A 289 25.19 13.85 11.91
C ARG A 289 25.51 13.09 10.63
N GLN A 290 26.75 12.60 10.49
CA GLN A 290 27.16 11.83 9.32
C GLN A 290 26.32 10.56 9.17
N ARG A 291 26.08 9.81 10.26
CA ARG A 291 25.20 8.64 10.23
C ARG A 291 23.76 8.98 9.85
N CYS A 292 23.23 10.10 10.37
CA CYS A 292 21.89 10.59 10.02
C CYS A 292 21.79 10.92 8.52
N ASN A 293 22.79 11.61 7.97
CA ASN A 293 22.86 11.90 6.54
C ASN A 293 22.97 10.65 5.69
N ASN A 294 23.84 9.71 6.08
CA ASN A 294 23.99 8.43 5.40
C ASN A 294 22.68 7.63 5.42
N PHE A 295 21.94 7.64 6.53
CA PHE A 295 20.62 7.02 6.62
C PHE A 295 19.67 7.59 5.56
N THR A 296 19.57 8.91 5.47
CA THR A 296 18.68 9.57 4.50
C THR A 296 19.12 9.34 3.06
N LEU A 297 20.42 9.42 2.77
CA LEU A 297 20.97 9.12 1.45
C LEU A 297 20.66 7.68 1.05
N LYS A 298 20.96 6.73 1.94
CA LYS A 298 20.69 5.32 1.72
C LYS A 298 19.19 5.06 1.51
N LEU A 299 18.33 5.69 2.31
CA LEU A 299 16.88 5.57 2.18
C LEU A 299 16.41 6.05 0.79
N VAL A 300 16.89 7.19 0.32
CA VAL A 300 16.55 7.70 -1.03
C VAL A 300 17.00 6.72 -2.10
N THR A 301 18.24 6.22 -2.03
CA THR A 301 18.76 5.22 -2.97
C THR A 301 17.93 3.93 -2.97
N GLU A 302 17.54 3.44 -1.80
CA GLU A 302 16.72 2.23 -1.65
C GLU A 302 15.26 2.45 -2.12
N LEU A 303 14.71 3.66 -1.97
CA LEU A 303 13.40 4.03 -2.50
C LEU A 303 13.42 4.09 -4.03
N ARG A 304 14.42 4.77 -4.60
CA ARG A 304 14.62 4.90 -6.06
C ARG A 304 14.73 3.54 -6.74
N SER A 305 15.57 2.65 -6.21
CA SER A 305 15.80 1.32 -6.78
C SER A 305 14.58 0.39 -6.74
N ARG A 306 13.58 0.70 -5.89
CA ARG A 306 12.36 -0.08 -5.72
C ARG A 306 11.14 0.50 -6.43
N LEU A 307 11.27 1.66 -7.09
CA LEU A 307 10.22 2.13 -7.98
C LEU A 307 10.08 1.15 -9.16
N PRO A 308 8.84 0.80 -9.57
CA PRO A 308 8.63 -0.12 -10.69
C PRO A 308 9.21 0.47 -11.99
N VAL A 309 9.71 -0.38 -12.90
CA VAL A 309 10.28 0.07 -14.19
C VAL A 309 9.26 0.87 -15.02
N ASN A 310 8.00 0.46 -14.93
CA ASN A 310 6.82 1.10 -15.52
C ASN A 310 6.24 2.21 -14.63
N PHE A 311 6.98 2.71 -13.63
CA PHE A 311 6.55 3.83 -12.79
C PHE A 311 6.18 5.06 -13.62
N LYS A 312 6.87 5.31 -14.74
CA LYS A 312 6.51 6.39 -15.67
C LYS A 312 5.10 6.23 -16.26
N ILE A 313 4.68 4.99 -16.56
CA ILE A 313 3.32 4.69 -17.03
C ILE A 313 2.32 5.03 -15.92
N LEU A 314 2.63 4.64 -14.68
CA LEU A 314 1.78 4.89 -13.52
C LEU A 314 1.69 6.38 -13.19
N GLN A 315 2.78 7.12 -13.34
CA GLN A 315 2.81 8.58 -13.23
C GLN A 315 1.97 9.22 -14.33
N LYS A 316 2.02 8.72 -15.57
CA LYS A 316 1.19 9.19 -16.68
C LYS A 316 -0.30 9.03 -16.39
N ILE A 317 -0.74 8.05 -15.59
CA ILE A 317 -2.16 7.92 -15.18
C ILE A 317 -2.66 9.18 -14.44
N SER A 318 -1.77 9.94 -13.79
CA SER A 318 -2.14 11.20 -13.11
C SER A 318 -2.78 12.23 -14.04
N MET A 319 -2.50 12.17 -15.34
CA MET A 319 -3.10 13.06 -16.33
C MET A 319 -4.62 12.88 -16.45
N PHE A 320 -5.14 11.70 -16.11
CA PHE A 320 -6.58 11.41 -16.11
C PHE A 320 -7.27 11.87 -14.82
N SER A 321 -6.57 12.53 -13.90
CA SER A 321 -7.25 13.23 -12.80
C SER A 321 -8.20 14.29 -13.36
N VAL A 322 -9.30 14.55 -12.66
CA VAL A 322 -10.26 15.58 -13.11
C VAL A 322 -9.59 16.96 -13.22
N GLN A 323 -8.63 17.28 -12.34
CA GLN A 323 -7.92 18.55 -12.38
C GLN A 323 -7.03 18.69 -13.62
N GLU A 324 -6.31 17.65 -14.02
CA GLU A 324 -5.47 17.68 -15.22
C GLU A 324 -6.30 17.61 -16.51
N THR A 325 -7.34 16.77 -16.52
CA THR A 325 -8.23 16.58 -17.68
C THR A 325 -8.95 17.86 -18.08
N LEU A 326 -9.35 18.68 -17.10
CA LEU A 326 -10.09 19.92 -17.35
C LEU A 326 -9.21 21.13 -17.69
N LYS A 327 -7.88 20.99 -17.71
CA LYS A 327 -7.00 22.07 -18.18
C LYS A 327 -7.16 22.30 -19.68
N VAL A 328 -7.08 23.57 -20.09
CA VAL A 328 -7.06 23.98 -21.50
C VAL A 328 -5.77 23.52 -22.16
N VAL A 329 -4.63 23.76 -21.52
CA VAL A 329 -3.32 23.24 -21.92
C VAL A 329 -3.02 22.04 -21.05
N LYS A 330 -3.00 20.85 -21.65
CA LYS A 330 -2.78 19.58 -20.95
C LYS A 330 -1.92 18.62 -21.77
N PRO A 331 -1.26 17.64 -21.11
CA PRO A 331 -0.40 16.68 -21.79
C PRO A 331 -1.14 15.87 -22.86
N SER A 332 -0.38 15.42 -23.86
CA SER A 332 -0.88 14.49 -24.88
C SER A 332 -1.05 13.09 -24.30
N ILE A 333 -2.18 12.45 -24.61
CA ILE A 333 -2.44 11.05 -24.25
C ILE A 333 -1.88 10.05 -25.26
N VAL A 334 -1.24 10.52 -26.35
CA VAL A 334 -0.74 9.65 -27.43
C VAL A 334 0.28 8.65 -26.93
N GLU A 335 1.26 9.10 -26.15
CA GLU A 335 2.32 8.21 -25.65
C GLU A 335 1.76 7.08 -24.79
N ILE A 336 0.84 7.41 -23.86
CA ILE A 336 0.22 6.38 -23.02
C ILE A 336 -0.69 5.46 -23.85
N ALA A 337 -1.41 5.98 -24.84
CA ALA A 337 -2.21 5.13 -25.73
C ALA A 337 -1.34 4.17 -26.56
N GLN A 338 -0.18 4.62 -27.03
CA GLN A 338 0.81 3.77 -27.72
C GLN A 338 1.41 2.71 -26.78
N GLU A 339 1.74 3.09 -25.54
CA GLU A 339 2.18 2.16 -24.50
C GLU A 339 1.13 1.07 -24.23
N PHE A 340 -0.16 1.34 -24.40
CA PHE A 340 -1.23 0.34 -24.28
C PHE A 340 -1.65 -0.27 -25.63
N ARG A 341 -0.85 -0.10 -26.69
CA ARG A 341 -1.08 -0.67 -28.05
C ARG A 341 -2.44 -0.32 -28.65
N VAL A 342 -3.00 0.83 -28.27
CA VAL A 342 -4.20 1.34 -28.92
C VAL A 342 -3.87 1.59 -30.40
N ASN A 343 -4.72 1.10 -31.30
CA ASN A 343 -4.49 1.23 -32.73
C ASN A 343 -4.58 2.71 -33.18
N ALA A 344 -3.92 3.06 -34.29
CA ALA A 344 -3.83 4.46 -34.74
C ALA A 344 -5.21 5.14 -34.95
N PRO A 345 -6.21 4.51 -35.60
CA PRO A 345 -7.54 5.10 -35.74
C PRO A 345 -8.21 5.39 -34.38
N MET A 346 -8.02 4.51 -33.41
CA MET A 346 -8.54 4.72 -32.06
C MET A 346 -7.78 5.83 -31.34
N ILE A 347 -6.46 5.93 -31.48
CA ILE A 347 -5.67 7.04 -30.92
C ILE A 347 -6.19 8.40 -31.46
N GLU A 348 -6.49 8.51 -32.75
CA GLU A 348 -7.04 9.73 -33.32
C GLU A 348 -8.38 10.13 -32.67
N LYS A 349 -9.28 9.15 -32.46
CA LYS A 349 -10.52 9.36 -31.71
C LYS A 349 -10.24 9.83 -30.29
N LEU A 350 -9.38 9.13 -29.55
CA LEU A 350 -9.02 9.48 -28.17
C LEU A 350 -8.51 10.92 -28.08
N VAL A 351 -7.60 11.33 -28.98
CA VAL A 351 -7.04 12.68 -28.99
C VAL A 351 -8.12 13.73 -29.28
N SER A 352 -9.02 13.46 -30.23
CA SER A 352 -10.15 14.35 -30.53
C SER A 352 -11.06 14.52 -29.31
N GLN A 353 -11.42 13.42 -28.66
CA GLN A 353 -12.25 13.42 -27.45
C GLN A 353 -11.56 14.14 -26.29
N TRP A 354 -10.27 13.89 -26.09
CA TRP A 354 -9.45 14.50 -25.03
C TRP A 354 -9.38 16.02 -25.16
N ARG A 355 -9.29 16.53 -26.39
CA ARG A 355 -9.33 17.96 -26.66
C ARG A 355 -10.70 18.55 -26.37
N ASN A 356 -11.76 17.86 -26.78
CA ASN A 356 -13.12 18.42 -26.74
C ASN A 356 -13.79 18.34 -25.37
N ILE A 357 -13.29 17.47 -24.47
CA ILE A 357 -13.91 17.23 -23.14
C ILE A 357 -14.05 18.50 -22.29
N VAL A 358 -13.19 19.50 -22.48
CA VAL A 358 -13.23 20.77 -21.71
C VAL A 358 -14.34 21.72 -22.14
N HIS A 359 -14.96 21.49 -23.31
CA HIS A 359 -16.04 22.34 -23.79
C HIS A 359 -17.39 22.03 -23.13
N ILE A 360 -17.47 20.91 -22.41
CA ILE A 360 -18.64 20.52 -21.65
C ILE A 360 -18.46 20.97 -20.20
N LYS A 361 -19.56 21.46 -19.61
CA LYS A 361 -19.61 21.82 -18.20
C LYS A 361 -19.92 20.57 -17.38
N TRP A 362 -18.95 20.16 -16.56
CA TRP A 362 -19.05 19.00 -15.67
C TRP A 362 -19.37 19.42 -14.23
N GLU A 363 -20.08 18.57 -13.49
CA GLU A 363 -20.45 18.79 -12.09
C GLU A 363 -19.41 18.20 -11.12
N SER A 364 -18.87 17.02 -11.44
CA SER A 364 -17.98 16.27 -10.56
C SER A 364 -16.53 16.76 -10.64
N LEU A 365 -16.20 17.87 -10.00
CA LEU A 365 -14.86 18.51 -10.13
C LEU A 365 -13.80 18.03 -9.12
N THR A 366 -14.19 17.25 -8.11
CA THR A 366 -13.31 16.87 -6.99
C THR A 366 -12.93 15.39 -6.97
N SER A 367 -13.77 14.52 -7.55
CA SER A 367 -13.56 13.06 -7.55
C SER A 367 -13.37 12.56 -8.97
N THR A 368 -12.16 12.09 -9.27
CA THR A 368 -11.78 11.58 -10.59
C THR A 368 -12.69 10.44 -11.05
N VAL A 369 -13.02 9.49 -10.17
CA VAL A 369 -13.91 8.37 -10.55
C VAL A 369 -15.35 8.86 -10.83
N LYS A 370 -15.88 9.78 -10.01
CA LYS A 370 -17.22 10.36 -10.25
C LYS A 370 -17.26 11.18 -11.54
N PHE A 371 -16.19 11.94 -11.81
CA PHE A 371 -16.01 12.66 -13.08
C PHE A 371 -16.08 11.71 -14.27
N TRP A 372 -15.27 10.66 -14.31
CA TRP A 372 -15.30 9.73 -15.44
C TRP A 372 -16.63 8.97 -15.54
N ASN A 373 -17.30 8.68 -14.43
CA ASN A 373 -18.67 8.14 -14.46
C ASN A 373 -19.68 9.10 -15.09
N GLU A 374 -19.54 10.41 -14.84
CA GLU A 374 -20.36 11.45 -15.43
C GLU A 374 -20.10 11.54 -16.94
N VAL A 375 -18.83 11.55 -17.35
CA VAL A 375 -18.42 11.51 -18.77
C VAL A 375 -18.96 10.25 -19.47
N MET A 376 -18.96 9.10 -18.80
CA MET A 376 -19.51 7.86 -19.35
C MET A 376 -21.02 7.91 -19.59
N GLN A 377 -21.75 8.66 -18.76
CA GLN A 377 -23.20 8.82 -18.85
C GLN A 377 -23.62 10.00 -19.72
N TYR A 378 -22.67 10.84 -20.14
CA TYR A 378 -22.94 11.99 -20.98
C TYR A 378 -23.54 11.56 -22.32
N LYS A 379 -24.60 12.24 -22.72
CA LYS A 379 -25.32 12.05 -23.96
C LYS A 379 -25.42 13.38 -24.69
N ASP A 380 -25.06 13.40 -25.96
CA ASP A 380 -25.27 14.54 -26.83
C ASP A 380 -26.73 14.63 -27.32
N ALA A 381 -27.03 15.61 -28.17
CA ALA A 381 -28.37 15.81 -28.71
C ALA A 381 -28.87 14.64 -29.57
N ALA A 382 -27.99 13.75 -30.01
CA ALA A 382 -28.29 12.55 -30.78
C ALA A 382 -28.30 11.27 -29.90
N ASP A 383 -28.29 11.42 -28.56
CA ASP A 383 -28.22 10.34 -27.58
C ASP A 383 -26.97 9.44 -27.71
N ASN A 384 -25.90 9.98 -28.30
CA ASN A 384 -24.59 9.32 -28.38
C ASN A 384 -23.67 9.85 -27.27
N ASN A 385 -22.71 9.04 -26.84
CA ASN A 385 -21.63 9.52 -25.98
C ASN A 385 -20.41 9.87 -26.84
N PRO A 386 -20.13 11.16 -27.11
CA PRO A 386 -18.97 11.57 -27.91
C PRO A 386 -17.63 11.33 -27.22
N PHE A 387 -17.59 10.90 -25.96
CA PHE A 387 -16.38 10.62 -25.17
C PHE A 387 -16.24 9.15 -24.77
N ALA A 388 -17.00 8.25 -25.40
CA ALA A 388 -17.09 6.84 -25.01
C ALA A 388 -15.71 6.16 -24.95
N GLU A 389 -14.95 6.23 -26.05
CA GLU A 389 -13.64 5.56 -26.14
C GLU A 389 -12.61 6.14 -25.17
N LEU A 390 -12.60 7.46 -24.98
CA LEU A 390 -11.74 8.13 -24.00
C LEU A 390 -12.07 7.70 -22.59
N CYS A 391 -13.36 7.66 -22.25
CA CYS A 391 -13.80 7.26 -20.92
C CYS A 391 -13.44 5.80 -20.63
N GLU A 392 -13.65 4.90 -21.57
CA GLU A 392 -13.29 3.49 -21.42
C GLU A 392 -11.77 3.32 -21.25
N PHE A 393 -10.97 4.06 -22.02
CA PHE A 393 -9.52 4.05 -21.90
C PHE A 393 -9.07 4.57 -20.51
N ALA A 394 -9.56 5.74 -20.10
CA ALA A 394 -9.24 6.33 -18.80
C ALA A 394 -9.64 5.40 -17.64
N MET A 395 -10.84 4.82 -17.68
CA MET A 395 -11.34 3.94 -16.62
C MET A 395 -10.60 2.61 -16.55
N SER A 396 -10.13 2.09 -17.68
CA SER A 396 -9.25 0.91 -17.72
C SER A 396 -7.93 1.19 -16.99
N LEU A 397 -7.32 2.35 -17.23
CA LEU A 397 -6.08 2.76 -16.57
C LEU A 397 -6.26 3.02 -15.07
N ILE A 398 -7.33 3.73 -14.69
CA ILE A 398 -7.65 4.03 -13.28
C ILE A 398 -8.00 2.74 -12.50
N SER A 399 -8.47 1.70 -13.20
CA SER A 399 -8.75 0.37 -12.62
C SER A 399 -7.51 -0.48 -12.40
N LEU A 400 -6.32 -0.06 -12.86
CA LEU A 400 -5.09 -0.77 -12.57
C LEU A 400 -4.88 -0.92 -11.04
N PRO A 401 -4.27 -2.04 -10.61
CA PRO A 401 -3.88 -2.19 -9.22
C PRO A 401 -2.90 -1.08 -8.85
N HIS A 402 -3.01 -0.54 -7.64
CA HIS A 402 -2.06 0.47 -7.12
C HIS A 402 -1.27 -0.06 -5.91
N SER A 403 -1.78 -1.09 -5.24
CA SER A 403 -1.10 -1.79 -4.14
C SER A 403 -1.66 -3.20 -3.98
N ASN A 404 -1.04 -3.99 -3.10
CA ASN A 404 -1.55 -5.29 -2.69
C ASN A 404 -2.56 -5.23 -1.53
N ALA A 405 -2.98 -4.03 -1.12
CA ALA A 405 -3.84 -3.86 0.04
C ALA A 405 -5.16 -4.64 -0.09
N ASP A 406 -5.69 -4.77 -1.32
CA ASP A 406 -6.87 -5.60 -1.59
C ASP A 406 -6.65 -7.06 -1.17
N VAL A 407 -5.49 -7.63 -1.51
CA VAL A 407 -5.11 -9.00 -1.17
C VAL A 407 -4.86 -9.13 0.35
N GLU A 408 -4.18 -8.16 0.98
CA GLU A 408 -3.98 -8.17 2.44
C GLU A 408 -5.30 -8.11 3.22
N ARG A 409 -6.30 -7.37 2.71
CA ARG A 409 -7.64 -7.34 3.28
C ARG A 409 -8.35 -8.69 3.18
N VAL A 410 -8.15 -9.43 2.09
CA VAL A 410 -8.65 -10.82 1.99
C VAL A 410 -7.94 -11.72 3.00
N PHE A 411 -6.62 -11.60 3.19
CA PHE A 411 -5.90 -12.38 4.22
C PHE A 411 -6.41 -12.10 5.64
N SER A 412 -6.73 -10.83 5.94
CA SER A 412 -7.35 -10.44 7.20
C SER A 412 -8.71 -11.11 7.37
N GLN A 413 -9.58 -11.08 6.36
CA GLN A 413 -10.87 -11.79 6.39
C GLN A 413 -10.72 -13.31 6.51
N MET A 414 -9.73 -13.88 5.82
CA MET A 414 -9.41 -15.30 5.90
C MET A 414 -9.00 -15.70 7.32
N SER A 415 -8.23 -14.86 8.01
CA SER A 415 -7.81 -15.09 9.40
C SER A 415 -8.97 -15.09 10.39
N LEU A 416 -10.06 -14.38 10.09
CA LEU A 416 -11.31 -14.43 10.86
C LEU A 416 -12.11 -15.72 10.62
N VAL A 417 -12.02 -16.29 9.41
CA VAL A 417 -12.73 -17.54 9.05
C VAL A 417 -11.95 -18.76 9.53
N LYS A 418 -10.65 -18.78 9.28
CA LYS A 418 -9.71 -19.85 9.61
C LYS A 418 -8.95 -19.50 10.89
N THR A 419 -9.63 -19.66 12.02
CA THR A 419 -9.07 -19.39 13.35
C THR A 419 -8.17 -20.54 13.82
N LYS A 420 -7.42 -20.33 14.93
CA LYS A 420 -6.60 -21.38 15.54
C LYS A 420 -7.40 -22.64 15.89
N LEU A 421 -8.65 -22.48 16.34
CA LEU A 421 -9.55 -23.58 16.68
C LEU A 421 -10.24 -24.19 15.44
N ARG A 422 -10.32 -23.43 14.33
CA ARG A 422 -10.98 -23.83 13.07
C ARG A 422 -10.00 -23.75 11.90
N ASN A 423 -8.87 -24.46 12.00
CA ASN A 423 -7.76 -24.35 11.06
C ASN A 423 -7.73 -25.42 9.94
N ARG A 424 -8.64 -26.40 9.94
CA ARG A 424 -8.69 -27.50 8.95
C ARG A 424 -9.82 -27.37 7.92
N LEU A 425 -10.18 -26.15 7.54
CA LEU A 425 -11.17 -25.92 6.49
C LEU A 425 -10.60 -26.27 5.11
N ALA A 426 -11.35 -27.06 4.34
CA ALA A 426 -11.05 -27.34 2.94
C ALA A 426 -11.08 -26.03 2.12
N VAL A 427 -10.24 -25.94 1.08
CA VAL A 427 -10.11 -24.75 0.22
C VAL A 427 -11.44 -24.38 -0.42
N ARG A 428 -12.22 -25.36 -0.90
CA ARG A 428 -13.56 -25.14 -1.46
C ARG A 428 -14.51 -24.45 -0.47
N THR A 429 -14.52 -24.91 0.79
CA THR A 429 -15.36 -24.30 1.84
C THR A 429 -14.90 -22.89 2.16
N LEU A 430 -13.58 -22.67 2.23
CA LEU A 430 -13.01 -21.35 2.49
C LEU A 430 -13.34 -20.37 1.35
N ASN A 431 -13.21 -20.81 0.09
CA ASN A 431 -13.63 -20.05 -1.08
C ASN A 431 -15.10 -19.67 -1.00
N ALA A 432 -16.01 -20.62 -0.75
CA ALA A 432 -17.44 -20.35 -0.66
C ALA A 432 -17.76 -19.28 0.41
N ILE A 433 -17.14 -19.38 1.60
CA ILE A 433 -17.34 -18.39 2.66
C ILE A 433 -16.84 -17.01 2.23
N LEU A 434 -15.66 -16.93 1.60
CA LEU A 434 -15.11 -15.68 1.12
C LEU A 434 -15.95 -15.09 -0.02
N TYR A 435 -16.46 -15.91 -0.95
CA TYR A 435 -17.36 -15.46 -2.01
C TYR A 435 -18.63 -14.84 -1.45
N VAL A 436 -19.27 -15.47 -0.47
CA VAL A 436 -20.47 -14.89 0.18
C VAL A 436 -20.12 -13.56 0.86
N ARG A 437 -19.03 -13.50 1.63
CA ARG A 437 -18.63 -12.27 2.33
C ARG A 437 -18.33 -11.11 1.37
N PHE A 438 -17.51 -11.36 0.35
CA PHE A 438 -17.13 -10.33 -0.61
C PHE A 438 -18.29 -9.98 -1.57
N GLY A 439 -19.14 -10.95 -1.92
CA GLY A 439 -20.36 -10.74 -2.70
C GLY A 439 -21.37 -9.85 -1.98
N LEU A 440 -21.65 -10.13 -0.70
CA LEU A 440 -22.50 -9.27 0.15
C LEU A 440 -21.94 -7.86 0.26
N LYS A 441 -20.62 -7.73 0.48
CA LYS A 441 -19.93 -6.43 0.52
C LYS A 441 -20.08 -5.67 -0.80
N ARG A 442 -19.91 -6.34 -1.94
CA ARG A 442 -20.07 -5.75 -3.30
C ARG A 442 -21.50 -5.22 -3.50
N ALA A 443 -22.48 -5.99 -3.07
CA ALA A 443 -23.91 -5.66 -3.12
C ALA A 443 -24.36 -4.64 -2.06
N GLY A 444 -23.47 -4.18 -1.17
CA GLY A 444 -23.82 -3.25 -0.09
C GLY A 444 -24.78 -3.85 0.95
N LYS A 445 -24.82 -5.19 1.08
CA LYS A 445 -25.73 -5.90 2.00
C LYS A 445 -24.96 -6.43 3.21
N CYS A 446 -25.61 -6.43 4.37
CA CYS A 446 -25.08 -7.03 5.58
C CYS A 446 -25.63 -8.46 5.75
N CYS A 447 -24.86 -9.36 6.36
CA CYS A 447 -25.32 -10.73 6.63
C CYS A 447 -26.55 -10.78 7.55
N TYR A 448 -26.74 -9.78 8.42
CA TYR A 448 -27.92 -9.69 9.29
C TYR A 448 -29.20 -9.27 8.56
N SER A 449 -29.06 -8.55 7.44
CA SER A 449 -30.19 -8.00 6.68
C SER A 449 -30.44 -8.74 5.37
N TYR A 450 -29.54 -9.65 4.99
CA TYR A 450 -29.66 -10.40 3.75
C TYR A 450 -30.58 -11.60 3.94
N THR A 451 -31.73 -11.57 3.27
CA THR A 451 -32.62 -12.74 3.18
C THR A 451 -32.08 -13.70 2.13
N VAL A 452 -31.78 -14.92 2.55
CA VAL A 452 -31.32 -15.99 1.64
C VAL A 452 -32.49 -16.39 0.74
N PRO A 453 -32.28 -16.55 -0.58
CA PRO A 453 -33.33 -16.97 -1.50
C PRO A 453 -34.01 -18.30 -1.07
N ASP A 454 -35.34 -18.37 -1.18
CA ASP A 454 -36.12 -19.53 -0.72
C ASP A 454 -35.72 -20.84 -1.40
N ASN A 455 -35.31 -20.80 -2.67
CA ASN A 455 -34.80 -21.97 -3.39
C ASN A 455 -33.49 -22.51 -2.78
N VAL A 456 -32.62 -21.63 -2.27
CA VAL A 456 -31.40 -22.02 -1.55
C VAL A 456 -31.77 -22.57 -0.18
N LEU A 457 -32.71 -21.96 0.54
CA LEU A 457 -33.16 -22.48 1.84
C LEU A 457 -33.79 -23.87 1.73
N ARG A 458 -34.62 -24.09 0.70
CA ARG A 458 -35.27 -25.39 0.44
C ARG A 458 -34.31 -26.50 0.03
N SER A 459 -33.14 -26.16 -0.51
CA SER A 459 -32.12 -27.14 -0.89
C SER A 459 -31.15 -27.50 0.25
N ILE A 460 -31.14 -26.75 1.37
CA ILE A 460 -30.33 -27.10 2.54
C ILE A 460 -30.88 -28.40 3.15
N GLY A 461 -30.02 -29.44 3.24
CA GLY A 461 -30.38 -30.74 3.80
C GLY A 461 -30.83 -31.79 2.77
N THR A 462 -30.88 -31.47 1.48
CA THR A 462 -31.18 -32.45 0.41
C THR A 462 -29.91 -33.14 -0.09
N LYS A 463 -30.01 -34.39 -0.57
CA LYS A 463 -28.86 -35.14 -1.15
C LYS A 463 -28.25 -34.42 -2.36
N GLU A 464 -29.08 -33.78 -3.18
CA GLU A 464 -28.68 -33.00 -4.37
C GLU A 464 -27.67 -31.88 -4.04
N TYR A 465 -27.73 -31.30 -2.84
CA TYR A 465 -26.84 -30.22 -2.42
C TYR A 465 -25.44 -30.71 -1.99
N TYR A 466 -25.33 -31.95 -1.52
CA TYR A 466 -24.08 -32.52 -1.00
C TYR A 466 -23.40 -33.50 -1.95
N ASP A 467 -24.07 -33.90 -3.04
CA ASP A 467 -23.46 -34.72 -4.07
C ASP A 467 -22.46 -33.91 -4.91
N SER A 468 -21.20 -34.35 -4.87
CA SER A 468 -20.03 -33.67 -5.43
C SER A 468 -19.97 -33.58 -6.96
N GLY A 469 -21.06 -33.92 -7.66
CA GLY A 469 -21.14 -33.97 -9.12
C GLY A 469 -21.94 -32.83 -9.78
N SER A 470 -22.68 -32.01 -9.02
CA SER A 470 -23.43 -30.90 -9.61
C SER A 470 -22.51 -29.70 -9.86
N GLN A 471 -22.21 -29.44 -11.13
CA GLN A 471 -21.82 -28.12 -11.62
C GLN A 471 -22.83 -27.09 -11.07
N PRO A 472 -22.40 -25.88 -10.65
CA PRO A 472 -23.31 -24.88 -10.14
C PRO A 472 -24.40 -24.61 -11.17
N SER A 473 -25.66 -24.82 -10.78
CA SER A 473 -26.83 -24.53 -11.61
C SER A 473 -26.85 -23.04 -11.97
N THR A 474 -26.53 -22.72 -13.22
CA THR A 474 -26.69 -21.40 -13.83
C THR A 474 -28.17 -21.12 -14.15
N SER A 475 -29.07 -21.30 -13.18
CA SER A 475 -30.51 -21.07 -13.37
C SER A 475 -31.08 -20.22 -12.23
N ALA A 476 -30.65 -18.98 -12.22
CA ALA A 476 -31.53 -17.83 -12.10
C ALA A 476 -31.04 -16.86 -13.19
N ASP A 477 -31.90 -16.03 -13.75
CA ASP A 477 -31.50 -14.89 -14.59
C ASP A 477 -30.54 -14.02 -13.78
N VAL A 478 -29.26 -14.39 -13.80
CA VAL A 478 -28.15 -13.57 -13.39
C VAL A 478 -27.93 -12.77 -14.65
N ASP A 479 -28.32 -11.49 -14.63
CA ASP A 479 -27.71 -10.48 -15.51
C ASP A 479 -26.24 -10.88 -15.60
N GLU A 480 -25.81 -11.38 -16.77
CA GLU A 480 -24.39 -11.58 -17.01
C GLU A 480 -23.74 -10.29 -16.53
N ASP A 481 -22.75 -10.36 -15.63
CA ASP A 481 -21.95 -9.19 -15.26
C ASP A 481 -21.24 -8.78 -16.57
N GLU A 482 -21.95 -8.11 -17.50
CA GLU A 482 -21.49 -7.59 -18.79
C GLU A 482 -20.29 -6.65 -18.56
N ASP A 483 -20.17 -6.15 -17.33
CA ASP A 483 -19.04 -5.42 -16.77
C ASP A 483 -17.70 -6.16 -16.89
N LEU A 484 -17.67 -7.50 -16.78
CA LEU A 484 -16.45 -8.30 -17.02
C LEU A 484 -16.24 -8.60 -18.53
N ASN A 485 -17.28 -8.39 -19.33
CA ASN A 485 -17.24 -8.58 -20.77
C ASN A 485 -16.73 -7.36 -21.55
N ILE A 486 -16.60 -6.19 -20.93
CA ILE A 486 -16.21 -4.95 -21.62
C ILE A 486 -15.12 -4.19 -20.85
N LEU A 487 -13.86 -4.59 -21.06
CA LEU A 487 -12.69 -3.74 -20.82
C LEU A 487 -11.82 -3.77 -22.07
N PHE A 488 -11.27 -2.60 -22.41
CA PHE A 488 -10.57 -2.29 -23.67
C PHE A 488 -9.58 -3.40 -24.07
N PRO A 489 -9.58 -3.84 -25.34
CA PRO A 489 -8.65 -4.87 -25.83
C PRO A 489 -7.19 -4.44 -25.77
#